data_AF-A0A3N2KK04-F1
#
_entry.id   AF-A0A3N2KK04-F1
#
_cell.length_a   1.000
_cell.length_b   1.000
_cell.length_c   1.000
_cell.angle_alpha   90.00
_cell.angle_beta   90.00
_cell.angle_gamma   90.00
#
_symmetry.space_group_name_H-M   'P 1'
#
loop_
_entity.id
_entity.type
_entity.pdbx_description
1 polymer ?
#
loop_
_entity_poly.entity_id
_entity_poly.type
_entity_poly.pdbx_seq_one_letter_code
_entity_poly.pdbx_strand_id
1 'polypeptide(L)'
;MKKKLYISLPISGRNLEDVKRRANTLKNDFVSEEYEAVTPFDICPDSTLPYSELMGRDIAGLLECDAVLFDYDWQESKGCRAEHSIAQIYGKSIYTIKDERIVSDADNRLYSMELTKRQLDLLSTACDCQSRNICGQLDAGLGDIIEAGIQRTYTTADFDTRHNIRETVEMKLYEIKSLVWDLGPGTNMGIHYDDKSDVLFDIHQVIRHFLWKIRPEPKTSCCLSASPAHQWGSEPLVIIKTLPNNGK
;
A
#
# COMPACT_ATOMS: atom_id res chain seq x y z
N MET A 1 15.47 31.53 -8.20
CA MET A 1 16.13 30.51 -7.36
C MET A 1 15.10 29.46 -7.03
N LYS A 2 15.47 28.18 -6.96
CA LYS A 2 14.59 27.14 -6.43
C LYS A 2 14.40 27.37 -4.94
N LYS A 3 13.18 27.12 -4.43
CA LYS A 3 12.89 27.16 -2.99
C LYS A 3 13.57 25.97 -2.31
N LYS A 4 13.98 26.10 -1.05
CA LYS A 4 14.59 25.00 -0.29
C LYS A 4 13.54 24.25 0.52
N LEU A 5 13.55 22.92 0.41
CA LEU A 5 12.69 22.01 1.15
C LEU A 5 13.54 21.15 2.08
N TYR A 6 13.39 21.32 3.39
CA TYR A 6 14.02 20.44 4.37
C TYR A 6 13.22 19.13 4.49
N ILE A 7 13.88 17.97 4.45
CA ILE A 7 13.23 16.67 4.62
C ILE A 7 13.55 16.16 6.03
N SER A 8 12.54 16.13 6.89
CA SER A 8 12.61 15.58 8.24
C SER A 8 12.16 14.12 8.25
N LEU A 9 13.01 13.23 8.76
CA LEU A 9 12.73 11.80 8.88
C LEU A 9 13.28 11.23 10.20
N PRO A 10 12.65 10.21 10.80
CA PRO A 10 13.16 9.56 12.00
C PRO A 10 14.54 8.91 11.79
N ILE A 11 15.55 9.30 12.57
CA ILE A 11 16.92 8.74 12.49
C ILE A 11 17.25 7.88 13.73
N SER A 12 17.03 8.41 14.93
CA SER A 12 17.45 7.78 16.18
C SER A 12 16.83 6.38 16.37
N GLY A 13 17.67 5.39 16.69
CA GLY A 13 17.23 4.01 16.92
C GLY A 13 17.00 3.19 15.65
N ARG A 14 17.27 3.74 14.46
CA ARG A 14 17.15 3.05 13.16
C ARG A 14 18.52 2.76 12.56
N ASN A 15 18.59 1.79 11.64
CA ASN A 15 19.82 1.50 10.89
C ASN A 15 20.18 2.68 9.99
N LEU A 16 21.40 3.21 10.12
CA LEU A 16 21.83 4.43 9.45
C LEU A 16 21.81 4.34 7.92
N GLU A 17 22.18 3.18 7.36
CA GLU A 17 22.22 2.99 5.91
C GLU A 17 20.81 2.93 5.31
N ASP A 18 19.87 2.30 6.01
CA ASP A 18 18.46 2.28 5.60
C ASP A 18 17.85 3.68 5.62
N VAL A 19 18.17 4.47 6.64
CA VAL A 19 17.69 5.86 6.79
C VAL A 19 18.28 6.76 5.70
N LYS A 20 19.58 6.63 5.39
CA LYS A 20 20.21 7.36 4.26
C LYS A 20 19.55 6.99 2.92
N ARG A 21 19.27 5.71 2.69
CA ARG A 21 18.56 5.25 1.48
C ARG A 21 17.16 5.87 1.39
N ARG A 22 16.42 5.92 2.50
CA ARG A 22 15.10 6.58 2.56
C ARG A 22 15.22 8.08 2.28
N ALA A 23 16.16 8.77 2.92
CA ALA A 23 16.41 10.20 2.70
C ALA A 23 16.71 10.51 1.23
N ASN A 24 17.57 9.70 0.58
CA ASN A 24 17.87 9.85 -0.84
C ASN A 24 16.66 9.57 -1.74
N THR A 25 15.81 8.61 -1.37
CA THR A 25 14.56 8.32 -2.10
C THR A 25 13.62 9.52 -2.05
N LEU A 26 13.35 10.05 -0.85
CA LEU A 26 12.52 11.24 -0.67
C LEU A 26 13.10 12.47 -1.39
N LYS A 27 14.43 12.62 -1.35
CA LYS A 27 15.13 13.69 -2.07
C LYS A 27 14.86 13.59 -3.57
N ASN A 28 14.95 12.40 -4.16
CA ASN A 28 14.68 12.20 -5.59
C ASN A 28 13.20 12.36 -5.95
N ASP A 29 12.29 11.84 -5.13
CA ASP A 29 10.84 11.86 -5.39
C ASP A 29 10.26 13.28 -5.29
N PHE A 30 10.84 14.14 -4.45
CA PHE A 30 10.37 15.51 -4.20
C PHE A 30 11.26 16.61 -4.83
N VAL A 31 12.29 16.25 -5.60
CA VAL A 31 12.96 17.20 -6.49
C VAL A 31 11.98 17.58 -7.60
N SER A 32 11.47 18.81 -7.53
CA SER A 32 10.63 19.41 -8.56
C SER A 32 11.38 20.55 -9.24
N GLU A 33 10.77 21.16 -10.27
CA GLU A 33 11.27 22.42 -10.82
C GLU A 33 11.23 23.56 -9.79
N GLU A 34 10.36 23.46 -8.77
CA GLU A 34 10.14 24.49 -7.75
C GLU A 34 11.05 24.35 -6.53
N TYR A 35 11.33 23.12 -6.08
CA TYR A 35 12.05 22.86 -4.83
C TYR A 35 13.39 22.13 -5.00
N GLU A 36 14.37 22.54 -4.20
CA GLU A 36 15.63 21.85 -3.95
C GLU A 36 15.57 21.23 -2.55
N ALA A 37 15.64 19.90 -2.49
CA ALA A 37 15.52 19.16 -1.23
C ALA A 37 16.86 19.05 -0.48
N VAL A 38 16.81 19.26 0.84
CA VAL A 38 17.95 19.17 1.77
C VAL A 38 17.58 18.21 2.90
N THR A 39 18.49 17.31 3.27
CA THR A 39 18.29 16.31 4.32
C THR A 39 19.24 16.57 5.51
N PRO A 40 18.98 15.99 6.70
CA PRO A 40 19.90 16.06 7.84
C PRO A 40 21.33 15.64 7.49
N PHE A 41 21.49 14.66 6.59
CA PHE A 41 22.79 14.17 6.14
C PHE A 41 23.53 15.15 5.22
N ASP A 42 22.80 16.02 4.51
CA ASP A 42 23.41 17.08 3.70
C ASP A 42 23.92 18.23 4.60
N ILE A 43 23.20 18.53 5.68
CA ILE A 43 23.56 19.55 6.66
C ILE A 43 24.68 19.08 7.58
N CYS A 44 24.61 17.81 8.00
CA CYS A 44 25.61 17.19 8.87
C CYS A 44 26.07 15.84 8.33
N PRO A 45 27.12 15.82 7.49
CA PRO A 45 27.70 14.57 6.97
C PRO A 45 28.35 13.71 8.05
N ASP A 46 28.82 14.33 9.14
CA ASP A 46 29.40 13.64 10.30
C ASP A 46 28.31 13.32 11.33
N SER A 47 27.83 12.08 11.31
CA SER A 47 26.82 11.58 12.24
C SER A 47 27.38 11.16 13.61
N THR A 48 28.69 11.34 13.86
CA THR A 48 29.32 10.98 15.15
C THR A 48 29.25 12.09 16.19
N LEU A 49 28.81 13.29 15.78
CA LEU A 49 28.68 14.44 16.67
C LEU A 49 27.63 14.22 17.77
N PRO A 50 27.76 14.92 18.91
CA PRO A 50 26.76 14.86 19.97
C PRO A 50 25.36 15.22 19.48
N TYR A 51 24.34 14.54 20.00
CA TYR A 51 22.94 14.73 19.59
C TYR A 51 22.49 16.21 19.64
N SER A 52 22.89 16.96 20.66
CA SER A 52 22.55 18.39 20.78
C SER A 52 23.15 19.24 19.67
N GLU A 53 24.33 18.88 19.18
CA GLU A 53 24.99 19.58 18.08
C GLU A 53 24.33 19.23 16.74
N LEU A 54 24.04 17.95 16.51
CA LEU A 54 23.28 17.50 15.35
C LEU A 54 21.93 18.24 15.27
N MET A 55 21.14 18.20 16.35
CA MET A 55 19.85 18.90 16.41
C MET A 55 19.98 20.42 16.21
N GLY A 56 21.00 21.05 16.79
CA GLY A 56 21.23 22.49 16.60
C GLY A 56 21.49 22.85 15.14
N ARG A 57 22.28 22.02 14.43
CA ARG A 57 22.56 22.20 13.00
C ARG A 57 21.33 21.94 12.14
N ASP A 58 20.56 20.89 12.45
CA ASP A 58 19.32 20.57 11.76
C ASP A 58 18.29 21.71 11.87
N ILE A 59 18.12 22.26 13.08
CA ILE A 59 17.24 23.42 13.31
C ILE A 59 17.70 24.63 12.51
N ALA A 60 18.99 24.94 12.53
CA ALA A 60 19.54 26.04 11.74
C ALA A 60 19.29 25.82 10.23
N GLY A 61 19.56 24.62 9.73
CA GLY A 61 19.32 24.26 8.33
C GLY A 61 17.84 24.34 7.92
N LEU A 62 16.93 23.89 8.80
CA LEU A 62 15.48 24.01 8.60
C LEU A 62 15.03 25.48 8.51
N LEU A 63 15.58 26.36 9.36
CA LEU A 63 15.23 27.78 9.35
C LEU A 63 15.70 28.51 8.08
N GLU A 64 16.77 28.03 7.45
CA GLU A 64 17.25 28.52 6.14
C GLU A 64 16.42 27.98 4.96
N CYS A 65 15.50 27.05 5.20
CA CYS A 65 14.62 26.49 4.17
C CYS A 65 13.27 27.23 4.08
N ASP A 66 12.61 27.16 2.93
CA ASP A 66 11.29 27.77 2.70
C ASP A 66 10.15 26.88 3.21
N ALA A 67 10.37 25.56 3.21
CA ALA A 67 9.40 24.55 3.60
C ALA A 67 10.07 23.35 4.26
N VAL A 68 9.26 22.52 4.92
CA VAL A 68 9.65 21.23 5.46
C VAL A 68 8.68 20.14 5.04
N LEU A 69 9.21 18.97 4.68
CA LEU A 69 8.47 17.73 4.46
C LEU A 69 8.78 16.74 5.57
N PHE A 70 7.76 16.19 6.20
CA PHE A 70 7.89 15.13 7.20
C PHE A 70 7.56 13.76 6.61
N ASP A 71 8.48 12.80 6.79
CA ASP A 71 8.31 11.39 6.41
C ASP A 71 7.33 10.66 7.36
N TYR A 72 6.99 9.41 7.03
CA TYR A 72 6.22 8.54 7.91
C TYR A 72 6.83 8.43 9.31
N ASP A 73 5.96 8.27 10.30
CA ASP A 73 6.31 8.15 11.74
C ASP A 73 7.06 9.35 12.32
N TRP A 74 7.08 10.52 11.67
CA TRP A 74 7.74 11.72 12.21
C TRP A 74 7.24 12.08 13.62
N GLN A 75 5.96 11.79 13.90
CA GLN A 75 5.34 12.01 15.21
C GLN A 75 5.98 11.17 16.31
N GLU A 76 6.62 10.05 16.00
CA GLU A 76 7.30 9.19 16.97
C GLU A 76 8.73 9.68 17.28
N SER A 77 9.34 10.46 16.38
CA SER A 77 10.69 10.99 16.53
C SER A 77 10.75 12.28 17.35
N LYS A 78 11.58 12.29 18.40
CA LYS A 78 11.85 13.51 19.21
C LYS A 78 12.40 14.66 18.35
N GLY A 79 13.32 14.35 17.43
CA GLY A 79 13.93 15.34 16.54
C GLY A 79 12.90 15.93 15.57
N CYS A 80 12.14 15.08 14.88
CA CYS A 80 11.14 15.53 13.92
C CYS A 80 10.01 16.33 14.59
N ARG A 81 9.56 15.95 15.79
CA ARG A 81 8.57 16.75 16.54
C ARG A 81 9.10 18.13 16.92
N ALA A 82 10.38 18.24 17.29
CA ALA A 82 11.00 19.52 17.58
C ALA A 82 11.05 20.40 16.32
N GLU A 83 11.53 19.84 15.21
CA GLU A 83 11.56 20.49 13.89
C GLU A 83 10.17 20.93 13.43
N HIS A 84 9.15 20.10 13.61
CA HIS A 84 7.75 20.46 13.30
C HIS A 84 7.27 21.65 14.13
N SER A 85 7.52 21.61 15.45
CA SER A 85 7.14 22.71 16.34
C SER A 85 7.83 24.01 15.95
N ILE A 86 9.11 23.95 15.58
CA ILE A 86 9.89 25.11 15.11
C ILE A 86 9.36 25.61 13.77
N ALA A 87 9.11 24.72 12.81
CA ALA A 87 8.52 25.08 11.52
C ALA A 87 7.18 25.80 11.70
N GLN A 88 6.33 25.35 12.64
CA GLN A 88 5.08 26.02 12.99
C GLN A 88 5.31 27.40 13.59
N ILE A 89 6.22 27.53 14.58
CA ILE A 89 6.53 28.79 15.25
C ILE A 89 7.02 29.85 14.25
N TYR A 90 7.87 29.46 13.31
CA TYR A 90 8.47 30.35 12.32
C TYR A 90 7.65 30.46 11.02
N GLY A 91 6.44 29.89 10.97
CA GLY A 91 5.53 30.02 9.83
C GLY A 91 6.04 29.40 8.53
N LYS A 92 6.84 28.33 8.61
CA LYS A 92 7.30 27.57 7.45
C LYS A 92 6.14 26.79 6.82
N SER A 93 6.21 26.57 5.51
CA SER A 93 5.26 25.66 4.85
C SER A 93 5.54 24.22 5.28
N ILE A 94 4.53 23.54 5.82
CA ILE A 94 4.67 22.18 6.34
C ILE A 94 3.92 21.22 5.42
N TYR A 95 4.65 20.21 4.95
CA TYR A 95 4.12 19.10 4.19
C TYR A 95 4.30 17.81 5.00
N THR A 96 3.32 16.92 4.92
CA THR A 96 3.40 15.57 5.47
C THR A 96 3.08 14.60 4.35
N ILE A 97 3.73 13.44 4.34
CA ILE A 97 3.31 12.38 3.44
C ILE A 97 1.92 11.93 3.89
N LYS A 98 0.94 12.02 2.99
CA LYS A 98 -0.43 11.60 3.31
C LYS A 98 -0.41 10.14 3.71
N ASP A 99 -0.88 9.90 4.92
CA ASP A 99 -1.25 8.57 5.34
C ASP A 99 -2.64 8.25 4.77
N GLU A 100 -2.68 7.71 3.54
CA GLU A 100 -3.94 7.34 2.86
C GLU A 100 -4.68 6.18 3.55
N ARG A 101 -4.17 5.63 4.66
CA ARG A 101 -4.75 4.49 5.36
C ARG A 101 -6.02 4.82 6.15
N ILE A 102 -6.36 6.12 6.36
CA ILE A 102 -7.51 6.53 7.17
C ILE A 102 -8.26 7.68 6.49
N VAL A 103 -9.26 7.34 5.69
CA VAL A 103 -10.34 8.29 5.34
C VAL A 103 -11.65 7.57 5.65
N SER A 104 -12.30 7.96 6.75
CA SER A 104 -13.72 7.65 6.93
C SER A 104 -14.48 8.48 5.89
N ASP A 105 -14.92 7.84 4.82
CA ASP A 105 -15.76 8.49 3.83
C ASP A 105 -17.16 8.66 4.43
N ALA A 106 -17.65 9.90 4.50
CA ALA A 106 -18.99 10.21 5.04
C ALA A 106 -20.06 10.26 3.93
N ASP A 107 -19.67 10.03 2.66
CA ASP A 107 -20.58 10.04 1.52
C ASP A 107 -21.27 8.69 1.30
N ASN A 108 -22.48 8.55 1.82
CA ASN A 108 -23.28 7.32 1.73
C ASN A 108 -24.11 7.22 0.43
N ARG A 109 -23.75 7.95 -0.63
CA ARG A 109 -24.48 7.88 -1.90
C ARG A 109 -24.20 6.56 -2.61
N LEU A 110 -25.27 5.90 -3.05
CA LEU A 110 -25.19 4.66 -3.83
C LEU A 110 -25.06 4.96 -5.32
N TYR A 111 -24.16 4.25 -5.99
CA TYR A 111 -23.92 4.36 -7.43
C TYR A 111 -24.13 3.02 -8.13
N SER A 112 -24.54 3.05 -9.40
CA SER A 112 -24.68 1.85 -10.25
C SER A 112 -23.84 1.99 -11.51
N MET A 113 -23.22 0.89 -11.95
CA MET A 113 -22.39 0.86 -13.16
C MET A 113 -22.83 -0.28 -14.08
N GLU A 114 -22.77 -0.04 -15.39
CA GLU A 114 -23.00 -1.06 -16.41
C GLU A 114 -21.68 -1.70 -16.83
N LEU A 115 -21.62 -3.03 -16.78
CA LEU A 115 -20.41 -3.79 -17.09
C LEU A 115 -20.73 -5.00 -17.95
N THR A 116 -19.81 -5.31 -18.88
CA THR A 116 -19.79 -6.60 -19.55
C THR A 116 -19.44 -7.71 -18.54
N LYS A 117 -19.83 -8.95 -18.85
CA LYS A 117 -19.46 -10.12 -18.03
C LYS A 117 -17.95 -10.19 -17.75
N ARG A 118 -17.11 -9.92 -18.76
CA ARG A 118 -15.65 -9.94 -18.62
C ARG A 118 -15.13 -8.86 -17.66
N GLN A 119 -15.70 -7.65 -17.72
CA GLN A 119 -15.32 -6.58 -16.79
C GLN A 119 -15.72 -6.94 -15.36
N LEU A 120 -16.90 -7.55 -15.18
CA LEU A 120 -17.37 -8.01 -13.88
C LEU A 120 -16.49 -9.14 -13.31
N ASP A 121 -16.09 -10.12 -14.13
CA ASP A 121 -15.11 -11.17 -13.76
C ASP A 121 -13.79 -10.54 -13.28
N LEU A 122 -13.23 -9.57 -14.04
CA LEU A 122 -11.98 -8.90 -13.69
C LEU A 122 -12.08 -8.09 -12.39
N LEU A 123 -13.20 -7.38 -12.19
CA LEU A 123 -13.46 -6.65 -10.95
C LEU A 123 -13.54 -7.61 -9.76
N SER A 124 -14.21 -8.76 -9.93
CA SER A 124 -14.28 -9.80 -8.92
C SER A 124 -12.90 -10.29 -8.46
N THR A 125 -11.98 -10.48 -9.40
CA THR A 125 -10.59 -10.90 -9.11
C THR A 125 -9.81 -9.80 -8.41
N ALA A 126 -9.99 -8.54 -8.83
CA ALA A 126 -9.33 -7.41 -8.19
C ALA A 126 -9.75 -7.25 -6.72
N CYS A 127 -11.04 -7.39 -6.43
CA CYS A 127 -11.57 -7.36 -5.06
C CYS A 127 -10.97 -8.48 -4.19
N ASP A 128 -10.94 -9.73 -4.69
CA ASP A 128 -10.37 -10.88 -3.94
C ASP A 128 -8.88 -10.70 -3.67
N CYS A 129 -8.11 -10.31 -4.70
CA CYS A 129 -6.68 -10.04 -4.59
C CYS A 129 -6.39 -9.01 -3.49
N GLN A 130 -7.10 -7.89 -3.53
CA GLN A 130 -6.88 -6.80 -2.58
C GLN A 130 -7.32 -7.19 -1.16
N SER A 131 -8.48 -7.84 -0.99
CA SER A 131 -8.90 -8.30 0.34
C SER A 131 -7.88 -9.27 0.96
N ARG A 132 -7.35 -10.20 0.15
CA ARG A 132 -6.34 -11.16 0.60
C ARG A 132 -5.03 -10.49 1.02
N ASN A 133 -4.56 -9.53 0.24
CA ASN A 133 -3.34 -8.80 0.55
C ASN A 133 -3.46 -8.04 1.87
N ILE A 134 -4.63 -7.46 2.17
CA ILE A 134 -4.86 -6.73 3.42
C ILE A 134 -4.85 -7.70 4.61
N CYS A 135 -5.54 -8.84 4.53
CA CYS A 135 -5.64 -9.79 5.66
C CYS A 135 -4.39 -10.67 5.87
N GLY A 136 -3.26 -10.31 5.27
CA GLY A 136 -1.98 -11.01 5.40
C GLY A 136 -1.84 -12.26 4.52
N GLN A 137 -2.71 -12.46 3.52
CA GLN A 137 -2.59 -13.52 2.51
C GLN A 137 -1.87 -13.02 1.24
N LEU A 138 -0.75 -12.32 1.40
CA LEU A 138 0.03 -11.72 0.31
C LEU A 138 0.47 -12.76 -0.74
N ASP A 139 0.86 -13.95 -0.27
CA ASP A 139 1.24 -15.11 -1.07
C ASP A 139 0.11 -15.58 -1.99
N ALA A 140 -1.11 -15.68 -1.47
CA ALA A 140 -2.28 -16.07 -2.26
C ALA A 140 -2.78 -14.92 -3.14
N GLY A 141 -2.76 -13.68 -2.64
CA GLY A 141 -3.27 -12.52 -3.35
C GLY A 141 -2.45 -12.17 -4.59
N LEU A 142 -1.13 -12.39 -4.57
CA LEU A 142 -0.26 -12.12 -5.71
C LEU A 142 0.05 -13.34 -6.59
N GLY A 143 -0.39 -14.54 -6.22
CA GLY A 143 -0.02 -15.79 -6.90
C GLY A 143 -0.25 -15.77 -8.40
N ASP A 144 -1.46 -15.42 -8.84
CA ASP A 144 -1.81 -15.35 -10.28
C ASP A 144 -0.99 -14.30 -11.04
N ILE A 145 -0.68 -13.17 -10.38
CA ILE A 145 0.09 -12.07 -10.98
C ILE A 145 1.55 -12.51 -11.16
N ILE A 146 2.12 -13.18 -10.16
CA ILE A 146 3.50 -13.69 -10.18
C ILE A 146 3.64 -14.76 -11.26
N GLU A 147 2.74 -15.74 -11.29
CA GLU A 147 2.76 -16.80 -12.31
C GLU A 147 2.61 -16.22 -13.73
N ALA A 148 1.68 -15.28 -13.93
CA ALA A 148 1.54 -14.60 -15.22
C ALA A 148 2.79 -13.79 -15.57
N GLY A 149 3.43 -13.14 -14.60
CA GLY A 149 4.67 -12.39 -14.78
C GLY A 149 5.86 -13.28 -15.17
N ILE A 150 6.02 -14.41 -14.48
CA ILE A 150 7.04 -15.42 -14.78
C ILE A 150 6.83 -15.96 -16.19
N GLN A 151 5.59 -16.33 -16.53
CA GLN A 151 5.26 -16.89 -17.84
C GLN A 151 5.50 -15.91 -18.98
N ARG A 152 5.29 -14.60 -18.77
CA ARG A 152 5.53 -13.56 -19.77
C ARG A 152 7.00 -13.20 -19.93
N THR A 153 7.76 -13.22 -18.84
CA THR A 153 9.15 -12.74 -18.81
C THR A 153 10.14 -13.84 -19.16
N TYR A 154 9.90 -15.06 -18.66
CA TYR A 154 10.80 -16.20 -18.76
C TYR A 154 10.25 -17.26 -19.71
N THR A 155 9.76 -16.84 -20.89
CA THR A 155 9.14 -17.74 -21.88
C THR A 155 10.10 -18.81 -22.41
N THR A 156 11.41 -18.53 -22.44
CA THR A 156 12.45 -19.42 -22.97
C THR A 156 13.21 -20.18 -21.87
N ALA A 157 12.92 -19.92 -20.60
CA ALA A 157 13.59 -20.60 -19.50
C ALA A 157 13.03 -22.01 -19.32
N ASP A 158 13.87 -22.92 -18.81
CA ASP A 158 13.43 -24.26 -18.45
C ASP A 158 12.44 -24.23 -17.27
N PHE A 159 11.81 -25.38 -17.01
CA PHE A 159 10.88 -25.52 -15.90
C PHE A 159 11.56 -25.26 -14.56
N ASP A 160 12.77 -25.79 -14.36
CA ASP A 160 13.50 -25.70 -13.09
C ASP A 160 13.88 -24.26 -12.74
N THR A 161 14.31 -23.45 -13.71
CA THR A 161 14.60 -22.03 -13.51
C THR A 161 13.34 -21.26 -13.11
N ARG A 162 12.22 -21.49 -13.80
CA ARG A 162 10.95 -20.84 -13.45
C ARG A 162 10.46 -21.26 -12.06
N HIS A 163 10.63 -22.54 -11.71
CA HIS A 163 10.30 -23.06 -10.40
C HIS A 163 11.14 -22.41 -9.29
N ASN A 164 12.46 -22.35 -9.48
CA ASN A 164 13.38 -21.72 -8.53
C ASN A 164 13.06 -20.22 -8.31
N ILE A 165 12.71 -19.50 -9.39
CA ILE A 165 12.28 -18.09 -9.29
C ILE A 165 11.02 -17.98 -8.42
N ARG A 166 10.03 -18.84 -8.67
CA ARG A 166 8.79 -18.85 -7.91
C ARG A 166 9.03 -19.12 -6.43
N GLU A 167 9.81 -20.16 -6.09
CA GLU A 167 10.14 -20.48 -4.70
C GLU A 167 10.86 -19.30 -4.01
N THR A 168 11.77 -18.64 -4.73
CA THR A 168 12.47 -17.46 -4.21
C THR A 168 11.51 -16.31 -3.92
N VAL A 169 10.56 -16.05 -4.83
CA VAL A 169 9.53 -15.01 -4.64
C VAL A 169 8.64 -15.34 -3.44
N GLU A 170 8.15 -16.58 -3.34
CA GLU A 170 7.31 -17.02 -2.21
C GLU A 170 8.03 -16.85 -0.87
N MET A 171 9.31 -17.22 -0.79
CA MET A 171 10.12 -17.01 0.42
C MET A 171 10.26 -15.53 0.78
N LYS A 172 10.40 -14.64 -0.21
CA LYS A 172 10.47 -13.19 0.03
C LYS A 172 9.14 -12.60 0.47
N LEU A 173 8.02 -13.08 -0.09
CA LEU A 173 6.69 -12.70 0.38
C LEU A 173 6.47 -13.15 1.84
N TYR A 174 6.97 -14.33 2.21
CA TYR A 174 6.94 -14.80 3.58
C TYR A 174 7.75 -13.93 4.54
N GLU A 175 8.96 -13.51 4.15
CA GLU A 175 9.76 -12.56 4.94
C GLU A 175 8.99 -11.24 5.18
N ILE A 176 8.39 -10.69 4.13
CA ILE A 176 7.55 -9.47 4.25
C ILE A 176 6.38 -9.72 5.20
N LYS A 177 5.71 -10.86 5.05
CA LYS A 177 4.55 -11.22 5.87
C LYS A 177 4.89 -11.32 7.36
N SER A 178 6.01 -11.96 7.68
CA SER A 178 6.54 -12.06 9.03
C SER A 178 6.84 -10.67 9.61
N LEU A 179 7.45 -9.77 8.83
CA LEU A 179 7.79 -8.43 9.28
C LEU A 179 6.58 -7.51 9.50
N VAL A 180 5.58 -7.60 8.62
CA VAL A 180 4.44 -6.67 8.62
C VAL A 180 3.31 -7.12 9.53
N TRP A 181 3.01 -8.43 9.55
CA TRP A 181 1.87 -9.00 10.29
C TRP A 181 2.26 -9.93 11.45
N ASP A 182 3.54 -10.22 11.67
CA ASP A 182 4.00 -11.23 12.64
C ASP A 182 3.35 -12.61 12.43
N LEU A 183 3.23 -13.00 11.15
CA LEU A 183 2.51 -14.20 10.73
C LEU A 183 3.43 -15.26 10.11
N GLY A 184 3.14 -16.52 10.46
CA GLY A 184 3.79 -17.72 9.91
C GLY A 184 3.23 -18.16 8.54
N PRO A 185 3.82 -19.19 7.90
CA PRO A 185 3.38 -19.68 6.59
C PRO A 185 1.93 -20.18 6.65
N GLY A 186 1.12 -19.85 5.65
CA GLY A 186 -0.30 -20.26 5.58
C GLY A 186 -1.23 -19.59 6.60
N THR A 187 -0.73 -18.77 7.51
CA THR A 187 -1.55 -18.04 8.50
C THR A 187 -2.08 -16.72 7.92
N ASN A 188 -3.15 -16.18 8.48
CA ASN A 188 -3.73 -14.89 8.07
C ASN A 188 -4.58 -14.32 9.21
N MET A 189 -4.89 -13.04 9.13
CA MET A 189 -5.70 -12.36 10.15
C MET A 189 -7.20 -12.62 9.98
N GLY A 190 -7.62 -13.07 8.79
CA GLY A 190 -9.01 -13.43 8.50
C GLY A 190 -9.97 -12.24 8.38
N ILE A 191 -11.26 -12.56 8.48
CA ILE A 191 -12.38 -11.60 8.47
C ILE A 191 -12.35 -10.78 9.77
N HIS A 192 -12.76 -9.51 9.73
CA HIS A 192 -12.72 -8.54 10.84
C HIS A 192 -11.34 -7.97 11.19
N TYR A 193 -10.31 -8.31 10.41
CA TYR A 193 -9.01 -7.68 10.55
C TYR A 193 -9.03 -6.21 10.11
N ASP A 194 -9.70 -5.92 9.00
CA ASP A 194 -9.76 -4.60 8.39
C ASP A 194 -11.11 -4.43 7.66
N ASP A 195 -11.82 -3.34 7.95
CA ASP A 195 -13.16 -3.11 7.41
C ASP A 195 -13.15 -2.97 5.88
N LYS A 196 -12.12 -2.31 5.32
CA LYS A 196 -11.97 -2.19 3.86
C LYS A 196 -11.77 -3.56 3.21
N SER A 197 -10.97 -4.44 3.82
CA SER A 197 -10.83 -5.83 3.37
C SER A 197 -12.16 -6.57 3.37
N ASP A 198 -12.94 -6.44 4.44
CA ASP A 198 -14.23 -7.11 4.59
C ASP A 198 -15.24 -6.60 3.54
N VAL A 199 -15.30 -5.28 3.31
CA VAL A 199 -16.14 -4.68 2.25
C VAL A 199 -15.76 -5.20 0.87
N LEU A 200 -14.46 -5.27 0.55
CA LEU A 200 -13.98 -5.81 -0.73
C LEU A 200 -14.31 -7.30 -0.88
N PHE A 201 -14.19 -8.06 0.22
CA PHE A 201 -14.54 -9.46 0.25
C PHE A 201 -16.05 -9.65 0.01
N ASP A 202 -16.90 -8.84 0.63
CA ASP A 202 -18.35 -8.86 0.42
C ASP A 202 -18.72 -8.59 -1.05
N ILE A 203 -18.11 -7.58 -1.65
CA ILE A 203 -18.27 -7.27 -3.09
C ILE A 203 -17.90 -8.49 -3.93
N HIS A 204 -16.73 -9.09 -3.66
CA HIS A 204 -16.29 -10.30 -4.33
C HIS A 204 -17.29 -11.46 -4.16
N GLN A 205 -17.82 -11.67 -2.95
CA GLN A 205 -18.80 -12.73 -2.66
C GLN A 205 -20.11 -12.54 -3.43
N VAL A 206 -20.59 -11.31 -3.57
CA VAL A 206 -21.78 -11.03 -4.39
C VAL A 206 -21.49 -11.30 -5.86
N ILE A 207 -20.38 -10.76 -6.39
CA ILE A 207 -20.03 -10.90 -7.80
C ILE A 207 -19.81 -12.37 -8.19
N ARG A 208 -19.03 -13.12 -7.40
CA ARG A 208 -18.77 -14.55 -7.67
C ARG A 208 -20.06 -15.36 -7.67
N HIS A 209 -20.98 -15.09 -6.75
CA HIS A 209 -22.24 -15.83 -6.64
C HIS A 209 -23.18 -15.50 -7.80
N PHE A 210 -23.23 -14.23 -8.20
CA PHE A 210 -23.97 -13.79 -9.38
C PHE A 210 -23.41 -14.45 -10.66
N LEU A 211 -22.10 -14.43 -10.87
CA LEU A 211 -21.45 -15.09 -12.01
C LEU A 211 -21.68 -16.61 -11.99
N TRP A 212 -21.69 -17.23 -10.82
CA TRP A 212 -22.02 -18.66 -10.66
C TRP A 212 -23.43 -18.97 -11.16
N LYS A 213 -24.43 -18.10 -10.92
CA LYS A 213 -25.81 -18.28 -11.42
C LYS A 213 -25.94 -18.22 -12.94
N ILE A 214 -25.02 -17.55 -13.64
CA ILE A 214 -25.08 -17.31 -15.08
C ILE A 214 -24.44 -18.46 -15.91
N ARG A 215 -23.73 -19.40 -15.28
CA ARG A 215 -22.84 -20.33 -16.03
C ARG A 215 -23.55 -21.48 -16.79
N PRO A 216 -23.16 -21.72 -18.05
CA PRO A 216 -23.54 -22.91 -18.84
C PRO A 216 -22.53 -24.09 -18.88
N GLU A 217 -21.53 -24.20 -17.98
CA GLU A 217 -20.46 -25.25 -18.03
C GLU A 217 -20.39 -26.17 -16.78
N PRO A 218 -19.81 -27.39 -16.87
CA PRO A 218 -20.06 -28.48 -15.92
C PRO A 218 -19.45 -28.24 -14.53
N LYS A 219 -20.26 -28.57 -13.52
CA LYS A 219 -20.02 -28.40 -12.08
C LYS A 219 -18.70 -29.02 -11.62
N THR A 220 -17.79 -28.23 -11.05
CA THR A 220 -16.88 -28.69 -10.00
C THR A 220 -17.52 -28.39 -8.64
N SER A 221 -17.72 -29.45 -7.85
CA SER A 221 -18.60 -29.51 -6.68
C SER A 221 -18.03 -28.92 -5.38
N CYS A 222 -16.88 -28.24 -5.43
CA CYS A 222 -16.11 -27.90 -4.22
C CYS A 222 -15.92 -26.40 -3.95
N CYS A 223 -16.52 -25.50 -4.72
CA CYS A 223 -16.37 -24.05 -4.48
C CYS A 223 -17.53 -23.50 -3.65
N LEU A 224 -17.23 -22.80 -2.54
CA LEU A 224 -18.19 -22.03 -1.71
C LEU A 224 -19.03 -20.99 -2.48
N SER A 225 -18.79 -20.79 -3.78
CA SER A 225 -19.47 -19.83 -4.66
C SER A 225 -20.97 -20.08 -4.84
N ALA A 226 -21.47 -21.27 -4.47
CA ALA A 226 -22.90 -21.59 -4.51
C ALA A 226 -23.70 -20.90 -3.39
N SER A 227 -23.04 -20.52 -2.28
CA SER A 227 -23.69 -19.82 -1.17
C SER A 227 -23.86 -18.33 -1.51
N PRO A 228 -24.99 -17.71 -1.12
CA PRO A 228 -25.13 -16.26 -1.15
C PRO A 228 -24.06 -15.58 -0.30
N ALA A 229 -23.72 -14.33 -0.65
CA ALA A 229 -22.82 -13.50 0.15
C ALA A 229 -23.40 -13.29 1.55
N HIS A 230 -22.55 -13.45 2.56
CA HIS A 230 -22.80 -13.00 3.92
C HIS A 230 -22.10 -11.66 4.11
N GLN A 231 -22.76 -10.69 4.73
CA GLN A 231 -22.19 -9.36 4.95
C GLN A 231 -21.27 -9.40 6.17
N TRP A 232 -20.03 -8.99 5.98
CA TRP A 232 -19.01 -8.86 7.03
C TRP A 232 -18.59 -7.41 7.24
N GLY A 233 -18.52 -6.63 6.15
CA GLY A 233 -18.10 -5.23 6.17
C GLY A 233 -19.20 -4.27 6.62
N SER A 234 -18.79 -3.04 6.92
CA SER A 234 -19.67 -1.95 7.36
C SER A 234 -20.66 -1.48 6.27
N GLU A 235 -20.35 -1.69 4.99
CA GLU A 235 -21.12 -1.22 3.85
C GLU A 235 -22.20 -2.22 3.37
N PRO A 236 -23.31 -1.74 2.78
CA PRO A 236 -24.33 -2.63 2.24
C PRO A 236 -23.81 -3.44 1.05
N LEU A 237 -24.29 -4.68 0.92
CA LEU A 237 -23.95 -5.55 -0.21
C LEU A 237 -24.31 -4.90 -1.56
N VAL A 238 -23.39 -4.99 -2.52
CA VAL A 238 -23.60 -4.50 -3.88
C VAL A 238 -24.75 -5.22 -4.58
N ILE A 239 -25.43 -4.53 -5.48
CA ILE A 239 -26.55 -5.08 -6.25
C ILE A 239 -26.14 -5.19 -7.72
N ILE A 240 -26.18 -6.41 -8.26
CA ILE A 240 -25.89 -6.67 -9.67
C ILE A 240 -27.18 -6.94 -10.42
N LYS A 241 -27.42 -6.17 -11.48
CA LYS A 241 -28.59 -6.31 -12.37
C LYS A 241 -28.14 -6.82 -13.73
N THR A 242 -28.87 -7.77 -14.29
CA THR A 242 -28.66 -8.20 -15.68
C THR A 242 -29.43 -7.26 -16.60
N LEU A 243 -28.77 -6.69 -17.60
CA LEU A 243 -29.45 -5.90 -18.62
C LEU A 243 -30.25 -6.84 -19.54
N PRO A 244 -31.49 -6.50 -19.92
CA PRO A 244 -32.21 -7.26 -20.93
C PRO A 244 -31.37 -7.29 -22.22
N ASN A 245 -31.29 -8.46 -22.85
CA ASN A 245 -30.68 -8.58 -24.18
C ASN A 245 -31.51 -7.70 -25.12
N ASN A 246 -30.98 -6.53 -25.49
CA ASN A 246 -31.53 -5.73 -26.58
C ASN A 246 -31.30 -6.52 -27.87
N GLY A 247 -32.26 -7.40 -28.17
CA GLY A 247 -32.22 -8.31 -29.30
C GLY A 247 -31.89 -7.57 -30.59
N LYS A 248 -30.80 -8.00 -31.22
CA LYS A 248 -30.58 -7.92 -32.66
C LYS A 248 -30.39 -9.34 -33.15
#